data_AF-A0A3A4VKZ9-F1
#
_entry.id   AF-A0A3A4VKZ9-F1
#
_cell.length_a   1.000
_cell.length_b   1.000
_cell.length_c   1.000
_cell.angle_alpha   90.00
_cell.angle_beta   90.00
_cell.angle_gamma   90.00
#
_symmetry.space_group_name_H-M   'P 1'
#
loop_
_entity.id
_entity.type
_entity.pdbx_description
1 polymer ?
#
loop_
_entity_poly.entity_id
_entity_poly.type
_entity_poly.pdbx_seq_one_letter_code
_entity_poly.pdbx_strand_id
1 'polypeptide(L)'
;MENEIQSNIPPVQPLSQTPTPIPPSSNWSKVLLFTVLGLIIVSGSVFVGIQIGKNQMSNQQPIVTQPIITSPTQTVINPTTLPNGSNPTTSWKTAKFGGLFSYEYPMGWNVGELWQENYAENGIVIAIDPNPISTAPRGGPLATFEITILNGNKNPDEILAKKISNFNQTNYTDITQETIPADIGKIYHYKGKIAGEMLKGEPMESYFFTFNQNPNDPINQQIIIATLALKNDSQLSTMLKHIVLSFKKLTP
;
A
#
# COMPACT_ATOMS: atom_id res chain seq x y z
N MET A 1 -46.20 29.82 -68.29
CA MET A 1 -45.55 28.58 -67.84
C MET A 1 -46.13 28.25 -66.48
N GLU A 2 -47.18 27.46 -66.46
CA GLU A 2 -47.81 26.94 -65.23
C GLU A 2 -47.85 25.42 -65.43
N ASN A 3 -47.04 24.70 -64.66
CA ASN A 3 -47.00 23.25 -64.63
C ASN A 3 -47.88 22.79 -63.48
N GLU A 4 -49.04 22.20 -63.78
CA GLU A 4 -49.81 21.45 -62.81
C GLU A 4 -49.17 20.06 -62.62
N ILE A 5 -48.75 19.75 -61.39
CA ILE A 5 -48.20 18.45 -61.02
C ILE A 5 -49.36 17.61 -60.47
N GLN A 6 -49.82 16.66 -61.27
CA GLN A 6 -50.87 15.71 -60.91
C GLN A 6 -50.29 14.64 -59.95
N SER A 7 -50.74 14.65 -58.70
CA SER A 7 -50.36 13.67 -57.67
C SER A 7 -51.19 12.38 -57.83
N ASN A 8 -50.52 11.28 -58.13
CA ASN A 8 -51.11 9.95 -58.30
C ASN A 8 -50.74 9.10 -57.07
N ILE A 9 -51.69 8.87 -56.15
CA ILE A 9 -51.47 8.05 -54.96
C ILE A 9 -52.01 6.63 -55.24
N PRO A 10 -51.18 5.56 -55.14
CA PRO A 10 -51.65 4.19 -55.31
C PRO A 10 -52.45 3.70 -54.09
N PRO A 11 -53.43 2.79 -54.28
CA PRO A 11 -54.27 2.27 -53.21
C PRO A 11 -53.51 1.30 -52.28
N VAL A 12 -53.78 1.41 -50.97
CA VAL A 12 -53.16 0.59 -49.91
C VAL A 12 -53.77 -0.82 -49.88
N GLN A 13 -52.92 -1.85 -49.90
CA GLN A 13 -53.27 -3.27 -49.90
C GLN A 13 -53.33 -3.82 -48.45
N PRO A 14 -54.33 -4.64 -48.06
CA PRO A 14 -54.48 -5.11 -46.68
C PRO A 14 -53.42 -6.17 -46.29
N LEU A 15 -52.86 -6.01 -45.08
CA LEU A 15 -51.82 -6.86 -44.50
C LEU A 15 -52.35 -8.27 -44.17
N SER A 16 -51.68 -9.32 -44.65
CA SER A 16 -51.91 -10.71 -44.24
C SER A 16 -51.57 -10.94 -42.76
N GLN A 17 -52.46 -11.58 -42.00
CA GLN A 17 -52.23 -11.94 -40.60
C GLN A 17 -51.47 -13.27 -40.51
N THR A 18 -50.24 -13.22 -39.99
CA THR A 18 -49.44 -14.40 -39.63
C THR A 18 -49.96 -15.01 -38.32
N PRO A 19 -50.12 -16.35 -38.21
CA PRO A 19 -50.59 -16.97 -36.97
C PRO A 19 -49.57 -16.79 -35.83
N THR A 20 -50.08 -16.46 -34.64
CA THR A 20 -49.30 -16.19 -33.43
C THR A 20 -48.67 -17.48 -32.87
N PRO A 21 -47.36 -17.49 -32.54
CA PRO A 21 -46.69 -18.68 -31.99
C PRO A 21 -47.10 -18.92 -30.52
N ILE A 22 -47.43 -20.17 -30.19
CA ILE A 22 -47.72 -20.61 -28.82
C ILE A 22 -46.40 -20.68 -28.04
N PRO A 23 -46.27 -20.02 -26.88
CA PRO A 23 -45.03 -20.03 -26.11
C PRO A 23 -44.76 -21.43 -25.53
N PRO A 24 -43.49 -21.91 -25.53
CA PRO A 24 -43.14 -23.19 -24.95
C PRO A 24 -43.41 -23.17 -23.44
N SER A 25 -43.99 -24.26 -22.91
CA SER A 25 -44.25 -24.42 -21.48
C SER A 25 -42.93 -24.31 -20.69
N SER A 26 -42.78 -23.24 -19.92
CA SER A 26 -41.58 -22.97 -19.13
C SER A 26 -41.37 -24.08 -18.09
N ASN A 27 -40.24 -24.78 -18.20
CA ASN A 27 -39.88 -25.90 -17.31
C ASN A 27 -39.30 -25.37 -15.99
N TRP A 28 -40.13 -24.69 -15.20
CA TRP A 28 -39.78 -24.11 -13.90
C TRP A 28 -39.14 -25.10 -12.92
N SER A 29 -39.48 -26.39 -13.02
CA SER A 29 -38.86 -27.45 -12.21
C SER A 29 -37.35 -27.55 -12.43
N LYS A 30 -36.86 -27.40 -13.67
CA LYS A 30 -35.40 -27.39 -13.96
C LYS A 30 -34.73 -26.16 -13.36
N VAL A 31 -35.38 -25.00 -13.45
CA VAL A 31 -34.87 -23.75 -12.88
C VAL A 31 -34.73 -23.89 -11.36
N LEU A 32 -35.76 -24.39 -10.68
CA LEU A 32 -35.74 -24.61 -9.24
C LEU A 32 -34.62 -25.59 -8.84
N LEU A 33 -34.45 -26.68 -9.59
CA LEU A 33 -33.39 -27.67 -9.34
C LEU A 33 -32.00 -27.05 -9.44
N PHE A 34 -31.72 -26.25 -10.48
CA PHE A 34 -30.42 -25.59 -10.64
C PHE A 34 -30.18 -24.54 -9.55
N THR A 35 -31.22 -23.81 -9.11
CA THR A 35 -31.10 -22.86 -8.01
C THR A 35 -30.74 -23.55 -6.69
N VAL A 36 -31.42 -24.65 -6.35
CA VAL A 36 -31.13 -25.42 -5.14
C VAL A 36 -29.72 -26.02 -5.20
N LEU A 37 -29.33 -26.58 -6.35
CA LEU A 37 -28.00 -27.14 -6.53
C LEU A 37 -26.90 -26.07 -6.37
N GLY A 38 -27.12 -24.87 -6.93
CA GLY A 38 -26.22 -23.73 -6.79
C GLY A 38 -26.04 -23.30 -5.33
N LEU A 39 -27.14 -23.22 -4.56
CA LEU A 39 -27.06 -22.87 -3.14
C LEU A 39 -26.29 -23.91 -2.32
N ILE A 40 -26.47 -25.20 -2.60
CA ILE A 40 -25.73 -26.28 -1.91
C ILE A 40 -24.22 -26.15 -2.18
N ILE A 41 -23.83 -25.86 -3.43
CA ILE A 41 -22.40 -25.69 -3.79
C ILE A 41 -21.80 -24.47 -3.08
N VAL A 42 -22.52 -23.35 -3.05
CA VAL A 42 -22.05 -22.13 -2.36
C VAL A 42 -21.92 -22.38 -0.86
N SER A 43 -22.93 -22.95 -0.21
CA SER A 43 -22.89 -23.27 1.22
C SER A 43 -21.80 -24.28 1.57
N GLY A 44 -21.61 -25.31 0.74
CA GLY A 44 -20.53 -26.29 0.91
C GLY A 44 -19.15 -25.66 0.80
N SER A 45 -18.95 -24.75 -0.15
CA SER A 45 -17.67 -24.06 -0.35
C SER A 45 -17.30 -23.18 0.83
N VAL A 46 -18.27 -22.43 1.38
CA VAL A 46 -18.07 -21.62 2.58
C VAL A 46 -17.74 -22.49 3.79
N PHE A 47 -18.45 -23.61 3.98
CA PHE A 47 -18.20 -24.53 5.09
C PHE A 47 -16.79 -25.14 5.05
N VAL A 48 -16.35 -25.60 3.88
CA VAL A 48 -14.99 -26.12 3.68
C VAL A 48 -13.94 -25.03 3.95
N GLY A 49 -14.15 -23.81 3.45
CA GLY A 49 -13.26 -22.67 3.69
C GLY A 49 -13.09 -22.35 5.18
N ILE A 50 -14.19 -22.33 5.95
CA ILE A 50 -14.16 -22.11 7.41
C ILE A 50 -13.40 -23.23 8.12
N GLN A 51 -13.62 -24.50 7.74
CA GLN A 51 -12.93 -25.63 8.37
C GLN A 51 -11.42 -25.63 8.08
N ILE A 52 -11.01 -25.26 6.86
CA ILE A 52 -9.59 -25.09 6.52
C ILE A 52 -8.99 -23.94 7.35
N GLY A 53 -9.68 -22.80 7.47
CA GLY A 53 -9.22 -21.67 8.29
C GLY A 53 -9.04 -22.02 9.77
N LYS A 54 -10.00 -22.75 10.36
CA LYS A 54 -9.89 -23.21 11.77
C LYS A 54 -8.72 -24.16 11.99
N ASN A 55 -8.46 -25.08 11.05
CA ASN A 55 -7.36 -26.04 11.15
C ASN A 55 -5.98 -25.36 10.98
N GLN A 56 -5.89 -24.27 10.23
CA GLN A 56 -4.66 -23.49 10.13
C GLN A 56 -4.34 -22.72 11.42
N MET A 57 -5.36 -22.23 12.13
CA MET A 57 -5.16 -21.55 13.42
C MET A 57 -4.85 -22.51 14.57
N SER A 58 -5.42 -23.72 14.58
CA SER A 58 -5.22 -24.69 15.67
C SER A 58 -3.82 -25.33 15.70
N ASN A 59 -3.10 -25.34 14.58
CA ASN A 59 -1.76 -25.92 14.48
C ASN A 59 -0.63 -24.87 14.65
N GLN A 60 -0.96 -23.62 14.95
CA GLN A 60 0.04 -22.66 15.40
C GLN A 60 0.31 -22.92 16.89
N GLN A 61 1.28 -23.78 17.18
CA GLN A 61 1.87 -23.83 18.51
C GLN A 61 2.43 -22.43 18.84
N PRO A 62 2.12 -21.86 20.03
CA PRO A 62 2.80 -20.67 20.49
C PRO A 62 4.28 -21.01 20.57
N ILE A 63 5.10 -20.39 19.72
CA ILE A 63 6.55 -20.43 19.91
C ILE A 63 6.80 -19.61 21.18
N VAL A 64 6.93 -20.30 22.31
CA VAL A 64 7.46 -19.72 23.54
C VAL A 64 8.96 -19.56 23.33
N THR A 65 9.36 -18.48 22.67
CA THR A 65 10.76 -18.03 22.69
C THR A 65 11.02 -17.45 24.07
N GLN A 66 11.64 -18.25 24.95
CA GLN A 66 12.33 -17.70 26.11
C GLN A 66 13.33 -16.64 25.61
N PRO A 67 13.37 -15.43 26.20
CA PRO A 67 14.37 -14.44 25.84
C PRO A 67 15.75 -14.97 26.26
N ILE A 68 16.52 -15.43 25.28
CA ILE A 68 17.95 -15.65 25.46
C ILE A 68 18.57 -14.25 25.53
N ILE A 69 18.92 -13.83 26.75
CA ILE A 69 19.76 -12.66 26.99
C ILE A 69 21.20 -13.08 26.66
N THR A 70 21.55 -13.12 25.38
CA THR A 70 22.95 -13.13 24.96
C THR A 70 23.42 -11.69 24.87
N SER A 71 24.25 -11.27 25.82
CA SER A 71 25.03 -10.04 25.71
C SER A 71 25.79 -10.02 24.38
N PRO A 72 25.78 -8.92 23.62
CA PRO A 72 26.48 -8.86 22.35
C PRO A 72 27.99 -8.95 22.61
N THR A 73 28.60 -10.02 22.09
CA THR A 73 30.05 -10.08 21.92
C THR A 73 30.39 -9.10 20.79
N GLN A 74 31.17 -8.07 21.10
CA GLN A 74 31.69 -7.13 20.11
C GLN A 74 32.67 -7.88 19.19
N THR A 75 32.19 -8.28 18.02
CA THR A 75 33.07 -8.71 16.92
C THR A 75 33.60 -7.46 16.25
N VAL A 76 34.85 -7.12 16.54
CA VAL A 76 35.59 -6.08 15.80
C VAL A 76 35.88 -6.61 14.40
N ILE A 77 35.05 -6.24 13.44
CA ILE A 77 35.30 -6.48 12.01
C ILE A 77 36.24 -5.37 11.52
N ASN A 78 37.47 -5.78 11.22
CA ASN A 78 38.49 -4.93 10.59
C ASN A 78 38.07 -4.65 9.13
N PRO A 79 37.94 -3.39 8.68
CA PRO A 79 37.49 -3.10 7.32
C PRO A 79 38.59 -3.46 6.32
N THR A 80 38.29 -4.43 5.46
CA THR A 80 39.07 -4.68 4.24
C THR A 80 38.66 -3.64 3.21
N THR A 81 39.59 -2.79 2.81
CA THR A 81 39.40 -1.74 1.81
C THR A 81 39.32 -2.30 0.39
N LEU A 82 38.19 -2.10 -0.30
CA LEU A 82 38.06 -1.86 -1.76
C LEU A 82 36.57 -1.68 -2.16
N PRO A 83 36.23 -0.99 -3.27
CA PRO A 83 36.81 0.21 -3.85
C PRO A 83 35.95 1.46 -3.51
N ASN A 84 36.53 2.61 -3.85
CA ASN A 84 36.03 3.97 -3.69
C ASN A 84 34.63 4.19 -4.28
N GLY A 85 33.58 3.90 -3.52
CA GLY A 85 32.23 4.43 -3.72
C GLY A 85 32.11 5.73 -2.93
N SER A 86 31.98 6.84 -3.64
CA SER A 86 31.85 8.21 -3.12
C SER A 86 31.14 8.29 -1.76
N ASN A 87 31.91 8.66 -0.75
CA ASN A 87 31.46 9.12 0.55
C ASN A 87 30.47 10.28 0.36
N PRO A 88 29.21 10.24 0.82
CA PRO A 88 28.34 11.38 0.65
C PRO A 88 28.58 12.36 1.81
N THR A 89 29.48 13.31 1.58
CA THR A 89 29.27 14.69 2.02
C THR A 89 28.04 15.25 1.29
N THR A 90 26.86 14.66 1.49
CA THR A 90 25.63 15.02 0.77
C THR A 90 25.10 16.33 1.33
N SER A 91 25.21 17.38 0.52
CA SER A 91 24.32 18.54 0.65
C SER A 91 22.87 18.04 0.58
N TRP A 92 22.00 18.61 1.42
CA TRP A 92 20.58 18.27 1.46
C TRP A 92 19.75 19.34 0.76
N LYS A 93 18.65 18.94 0.13
CA LYS A 93 17.63 19.85 -0.40
C LYS A 93 16.36 19.70 0.41
N THR A 94 15.64 20.79 0.62
CA THR A 94 14.34 20.79 1.29
C THR A 94 13.22 20.74 0.24
N ALA A 95 12.36 19.73 0.34
CA ALA A 95 11.09 19.68 -0.37
C ALA A 95 9.96 20.16 0.55
N LYS A 96 8.94 20.78 -0.04
CA LYS A 96 7.68 21.12 0.65
C LYS A 96 6.59 20.22 0.11
N PHE A 97 5.74 19.70 0.98
CA PHE A 97 4.63 18.86 0.60
C PHE A 97 3.31 19.50 0.98
N GLY A 98 2.42 19.69 0.01
CA GLY A 98 1.06 20.20 0.21
C GLY A 98 0.94 21.57 0.90
N GLY A 99 2.04 22.33 1.06
CA GLY A 99 2.07 23.53 1.91
C GLY A 99 1.99 23.26 3.41
N LEU A 100 2.12 22.00 3.82
CA LEU A 100 1.80 21.49 5.14
C LEU A 100 3.04 21.21 5.99
N PHE A 101 4.04 20.58 5.40
CA PHE A 101 5.31 20.27 6.03
C PHE A 101 6.43 20.27 5.00
N SER A 102 7.66 20.21 5.49
CA SER A 102 8.86 20.03 4.69
C SER A 102 9.66 18.84 5.17
N TYR A 103 10.44 18.25 4.27
CA TYR A 103 11.43 17.23 4.56
C TYR A 103 12.67 17.47 3.70
N GLU A 104 13.79 16.94 4.14
CA GLU A 104 15.06 16.97 3.42
C GLU A 104 15.27 15.69 2.63
N TYR A 105 15.97 15.81 1.50
CA TYR A 105 16.39 14.69 0.68
C TYR A 105 17.78 14.95 0.08
N PRO A 106 18.51 13.91 -0.34
CA PRO A 106 19.88 14.06 -0.80
C PRO A 106 19.94 14.89 -2.09
N MET A 107 20.85 15.86 -2.16
CA MET A 107 21.04 16.66 -3.37
C MET A 107 21.45 15.76 -4.55
N GLY A 108 20.81 15.99 -5.70
CA GLY A 108 21.05 15.20 -6.92
C GLY A 108 20.13 13.98 -7.07
N TRP A 109 19.36 13.64 -6.03
CA TRP A 109 18.33 12.60 -6.13
C TRP A 109 17.03 13.15 -6.68
N ASN A 110 16.25 12.26 -7.29
CA ASN A 110 14.95 12.53 -7.85
C ASN A 110 13.88 12.30 -6.78
N VAL A 111 12.89 13.18 -6.76
CA VAL A 111 11.74 13.11 -5.85
C VAL A 111 10.48 13.20 -6.70
N GLY A 112 9.53 12.30 -6.45
CA GLY A 112 8.28 12.23 -7.18
C GLY A 112 7.12 11.98 -6.22
N GLU A 113 6.02 12.71 -6.43
CA GLU A 113 4.78 12.53 -5.70
C GLU A 113 3.80 11.69 -6.53
N LEU A 114 3.43 10.53 -6.00
CA LEU A 114 2.56 9.57 -6.65
C LEU A 114 1.19 9.61 -5.98
N TRP A 115 0.21 10.12 -6.74
CA TRP A 115 -1.18 10.21 -6.34
C TRP A 115 -1.91 8.97 -6.82
N GLN A 116 -2.25 8.08 -5.90
CA GLN A 116 -3.01 6.88 -6.23
C GLN A 116 -4.48 7.23 -6.47
N GLU A 117 -5.16 6.46 -7.34
CA GLU A 117 -6.59 6.66 -7.63
C GLU A 117 -7.45 6.61 -6.36
N ASN A 118 -7.07 5.80 -5.37
CA ASN A 118 -7.69 5.74 -4.04
C ASN A 118 -6.75 6.26 -2.94
N TYR A 119 -6.44 7.56 -2.98
CA TYR A 119 -5.55 8.20 -2.00
C TYR A 119 -6.11 8.21 -0.57
N ALA A 120 -7.42 8.05 -0.39
CA ALA A 120 -8.04 7.97 0.93
C ALA A 120 -7.63 6.69 1.68
N GLU A 121 -7.47 5.58 0.96
CA GLU A 121 -7.09 4.29 1.54
C GLU A 121 -5.58 4.03 1.50
N ASN A 122 -4.93 4.42 0.40
CA ASN A 122 -3.53 4.07 0.14
C ASN A 122 -2.56 5.22 0.42
N GLY A 123 -3.05 6.43 0.59
CA GLY A 123 -2.24 7.62 0.81
C GLY A 123 -1.55 8.14 -0.44
N ILE A 124 -0.81 9.21 -0.23
CA ILE A 124 0.10 9.79 -1.23
C ILE A 124 1.49 9.21 -0.96
N VAL A 125 2.17 8.75 -2.02
CA VAL A 125 3.52 8.19 -1.90
C VAL A 125 4.53 9.18 -2.42
N ILE A 126 5.51 9.53 -1.60
CA ILE A 126 6.71 10.24 -2.04
C ILE A 126 7.78 9.19 -2.32
N ALA A 127 8.18 9.10 -3.58
CA ALA A 127 9.27 8.24 -4.02
C ALA A 127 10.57 9.07 -4.12
N ILE A 128 11.66 8.54 -3.57
CA ILE A 128 12.98 9.19 -3.60
C ILE A 128 14.02 8.18 -4.11
N ASP A 129 14.70 8.52 -5.20
CA ASP A 129 15.67 7.62 -5.85
C ASP A 129 16.84 8.37 -6.50
N PRO A 130 18.07 7.83 -6.52
CA PRO A 130 19.17 8.42 -7.28
C PRO A 130 18.91 8.39 -8.80
N ASN A 131 18.10 7.46 -9.29
CA ASN A 131 17.73 7.35 -10.69
C ASN A 131 16.39 8.05 -10.98
N PRO A 132 16.08 8.37 -12.24
CA PRO A 132 14.77 8.91 -12.62
C PRO A 132 13.63 7.98 -12.17
N ILE A 133 12.60 8.57 -11.57
CA ILE A 133 11.42 7.84 -11.12
C ILE A 133 10.56 7.51 -12.33
N SER A 134 10.30 6.22 -12.55
CA SER A 134 9.39 5.72 -13.59
C SER A 134 8.08 5.25 -12.95
N THR A 135 6.94 5.62 -13.52
CA THR A 135 5.61 5.17 -13.05
C THR A 135 5.05 4.05 -13.92
N ALA A 136 5.89 3.39 -14.72
CA ALA A 136 5.45 2.39 -15.69
C ALA A 136 4.83 1.15 -15.01
N PRO A 137 3.70 0.60 -15.51
CA PRO A 137 2.93 -0.48 -14.86
C PRO A 137 3.66 -1.81 -14.64
N ARG A 138 4.84 -2.02 -15.23
CA ARG A 138 5.61 -3.29 -15.16
C ARG A 138 7.09 -3.10 -14.86
N GLY A 139 7.50 -1.90 -14.43
CA GLY A 139 8.90 -1.59 -14.20
C GLY A 139 9.16 -0.21 -13.64
N GLY A 140 8.19 0.39 -12.94
CA GLY A 140 8.49 1.54 -12.09
C GLY A 140 9.58 1.15 -11.08
N PRO A 141 10.53 2.04 -10.75
CA PRO A 141 11.60 1.68 -9.86
C PRO A 141 10.96 1.36 -8.51
N LEU A 142 11.43 0.30 -7.89
CA LEU A 142 11.41 0.20 -6.45
C LEU A 142 12.18 1.44 -5.97
N ALA A 143 11.46 2.48 -5.56
CA ALA A 143 12.09 3.68 -5.07
C ALA A 143 12.96 3.28 -3.88
N THR A 144 14.15 3.87 -3.80
CA THR A 144 15.05 3.58 -2.69
C THR A 144 14.39 3.94 -1.35
N PHE A 145 13.67 5.07 -1.30
CA PHE A 145 12.82 5.42 -0.18
C PHE A 145 11.38 5.67 -0.64
N GLU A 146 10.43 5.13 0.12
CA GLU A 146 9.00 5.40 -0.04
C GLU A 146 8.45 6.02 1.23
N ILE A 147 7.76 7.16 1.10
CA ILE A 147 7.06 7.81 2.23
C ILE A 147 5.57 7.84 1.91
N THR A 148 4.79 7.03 2.60
CA THR A 148 3.33 7.02 2.49
C THR A 148 2.72 7.98 3.50
N ILE A 149 1.79 8.82 3.02
CA ILE A 149 1.09 9.82 3.82
C ILE A 149 -0.41 9.53 3.77
N LEU A 150 -0.99 9.18 4.92
CA LEU A 150 -2.43 8.93 5.07
C LEU A 150 -3.09 10.11 5.78
N ASN A 151 -4.07 10.75 5.12
CA ASN A 151 -4.74 11.96 5.58
C ASN A 151 -6.23 11.74 5.83
N GLY A 152 -6.88 12.65 6.57
CA GLY A 152 -8.34 12.66 6.71
C GLY A 152 -8.92 11.58 7.63
N ASN A 153 -8.07 10.93 8.43
CA ASN A 153 -8.47 9.82 9.27
C ASN A 153 -9.05 10.29 10.59
N LYS A 154 -10.21 9.75 10.99
CA LYS A 154 -10.85 10.11 12.26
C LYS A 154 -10.06 9.62 13.49
N ASN A 155 -9.40 8.46 13.37
CA ASN A 155 -8.65 7.82 14.46
C ASN A 155 -7.21 7.50 14.00
N PRO A 156 -6.34 8.50 13.82
CA PRO A 156 -5.00 8.31 13.25
C PRO A 156 -4.12 7.38 14.11
N ASP A 157 -4.21 7.48 15.44
CA ASP A 157 -3.44 6.65 16.36
C ASP A 157 -3.84 5.16 16.31
N GLU A 158 -5.14 4.87 16.13
CA GLU A 158 -5.64 3.49 15.99
C GLU A 158 -5.12 2.87 14.69
N ILE A 159 -5.14 3.63 13.59
CA ILE A 159 -4.63 3.19 12.30
C ILE A 159 -3.11 2.98 12.36
N LEU A 160 -2.37 3.90 13.01
CA LEU A 160 -0.94 3.77 13.24
C LEU A 160 -0.64 2.48 14.03
N ALA A 161 -1.34 2.25 15.13
CA ALA A 161 -1.19 1.04 15.95
C ALA A 161 -1.48 -0.23 15.13
N LYS A 162 -2.51 -0.21 14.28
CA LYS A 162 -2.81 -1.33 13.37
C LYS A 162 -1.70 -1.56 12.34
N LYS A 163 -1.14 -0.51 11.74
CA LYS A 163 -0.02 -0.61 10.78
C LYS A 163 1.22 -1.21 11.45
N ILE A 164 1.54 -0.76 12.67
CA ILE A 164 2.63 -1.31 13.49
C ILE A 164 2.37 -2.78 13.83
N SER A 165 1.16 -3.12 14.28
CA SER A 165 0.79 -4.50 14.63
C SER A 165 0.93 -5.44 13.43
N ASN A 166 0.56 -5.00 12.23
CA ASN A 166 0.70 -5.78 11.00
C ASN A 166 2.17 -6.03 10.63
N PHE A 167 3.08 -5.11 10.95
CA PHE A 167 4.52 -5.33 10.80
C PHE A 167 5.02 -6.46 11.71
N ASN A 168 4.43 -6.60 12.89
CA ASN A 168 4.91 -7.56 13.90
C ASN A 168 4.36 -8.99 13.76
N GLN A 169 3.33 -9.24 12.93
CA GLN A 169 2.54 -10.48 13.05
C GLN A 169 2.80 -11.57 12.01
N THR A 170 3.03 -11.25 10.72
CA THR A 170 3.09 -12.31 9.68
C THR A 170 4.09 -12.08 8.57
N ASN A 171 4.48 -10.83 8.32
CA ASN A 171 5.19 -10.48 7.08
C ASN A 171 6.69 -10.28 7.30
N TYR A 172 7.16 -10.28 8.54
CA TYR A 172 8.54 -9.96 8.88
C TYR A 172 9.11 -10.88 9.98
N THR A 173 10.43 -11.04 9.98
CA THR A 173 11.25 -11.81 10.92
C THR A 173 12.42 -10.95 11.39
N ASP A 174 13.15 -11.40 12.43
CA ASP A 174 14.31 -10.69 12.99
C ASP A 174 14.02 -9.23 13.35
N ILE A 175 12.83 -8.97 13.90
CA ILE A 175 12.35 -7.61 14.14
C ILE A 175 13.08 -6.98 15.32
N THR A 176 13.69 -5.82 15.10
CA THR A 176 14.15 -4.91 16.14
C THR A 176 13.32 -3.63 16.09
N GLN A 177 12.97 -3.10 17.26
CA GLN A 177 12.18 -1.88 17.39
C GLN A 177 12.88 -0.86 18.30
N GLU A 178 12.81 0.41 17.94
CA GLU A 178 13.15 1.53 18.81
C GLU A 178 12.10 2.64 18.71
N THR A 179 11.93 3.41 19.79
CA THR A 179 11.10 4.63 19.77
C THR A 179 12.02 5.83 19.88
N ILE A 180 11.96 6.71 18.88
CA ILE A 180 12.80 7.90 18.79
C ILE A 180 11.94 9.12 19.16
N PRO A 181 12.32 9.90 20.18
CA PRO A 181 11.70 11.20 20.43
C PRO A 181 12.20 12.21 19.37
N ALA A 182 11.27 12.93 18.75
CA ALA A 182 11.56 13.98 17.78
C ALA A 182 10.64 15.19 17.98
N ASP A 183 10.96 16.31 17.33
CA ASP A 183 10.17 17.55 17.41
C ASP A 183 8.71 17.37 16.96
N ILE A 184 8.48 16.40 16.07
CA ILE A 184 7.17 16.05 15.52
C ILE A 184 6.40 15.02 16.36
N GLY A 185 6.99 14.55 17.47
CA GLY A 185 6.42 13.53 18.34
C GLY A 185 7.24 12.24 18.39
N LYS A 186 6.59 11.15 18.77
CA LYS A 186 7.22 9.82 18.86
C LYS A 186 7.28 9.20 17.48
N ILE A 187 8.45 8.71 17.10
CA ILE A 187 8.68 7.96 15.87
C ILE A 187 9.00 6.52 16.25
N TYR A 188 8.22 5.58 15.73
CA TYR A 188 8.43 4.15 15.94
C TYR A 188 9.25 3.61 14.77
N HIS A 189 10.45 3.14 15.05
CA HIS A 189 11.39 2.63 14.06
C HIS A 189 11.48 1.11 14.18
N TYR A 190 11.29 0.43 13.06
CA TYR A 190 11.38 -1.02 12.94
C TYR A 190 12.39 -1.41 11.87
N LYS A 191 13.23 -2.39 12.19
CA LYS A 191 14.05 -3.12 11.23
C LYS A 191 13.71 -4.58 11.30
N GLY A 192 13.75 -5.27 10.18
CA GLY A 192 13.54 -6.71 10.13
C GLY A 192 13.87 -7.26 8.75
N LYS A 193 13.39 -8.48 8.49
CA LYS A 193 13.51 -9.16 7.20
C LYS A 193 12.16 -9.66 6.72
N ILE A 194 11.88 -9.57 5.44
CA ILE A 194 10.61 -10.03 4.87
C ILE A 194 10.47 -11.55 5.04
N ALA A 195 9.30 -12.01 5.46
CA ALA A 195 8.99 -13.42 5.71
C ALA A 195 8.37 -14.14 4.49
N GLY A 196 7.79 -13.39 3.55
CA GLY A 196 7.08 -13.93 2.38
C GLY A 196 8.01 -14.58 1.35
N GLU A 197 7.52 -15.61 0.65
CA GLU A 197 8.34 -16.51 -0.17
C GLU A 197 9.19 -15.81 -1.25
N MET A 198 8.65 -14.80 -1.94
CA MET A 198 9.35 -14.15 -3.06
C MET A 198 10.53 -13.27 -2.66
N LEU A 199 10.51 -12.68 -1.45
CA LEU A 199 11.53 -11.74 -0.97
C LEU A 199 12.05 -12.15 0.41
N LYS A 200 11.98 -13.46 0.71
CA LYS A 200 12.28 -13.98 2.04
C LYS A 200 13.73 -13.65 2.44
N GLY A 201 13.89 -13.01 3.59
CA GLY A 201 15.19 -12.65 4.14
C GLY A 201 15.70 -11.27 3.71
N GLU A 202 15.05 -10.62 2.73
CA GLU A 202 15.43 -9.27 2.32
C GLU A 202 15.19 -8.27 3.46
N PRO A 203 16.13 -7.33 3.71
CA PRO A 203 16.01 -6.37 4.78
C PRO A 203 14.91 -5.36 4.50
N MET A 204 14.28 -4.92 5.58
CA MET A 204 13.28 -3.88 5.59
C MET A 204 13.54 -2.95 6.77
N GLU A 205 13.40 -1.65 6.54
CA GLU A 205 13.42 -0.62 7.57
C GLU A 205 12.22 0.31 7.37
N SER A 206 11.46 0.53 8.44
CA SER A 206 10.27 1.38 8.41
C SER A 206 10.19 2.28 9.65
N TYR A 207 9.82 3.54 9.42
CA TYR A 207 9.51 4.52 10.45
C TYR A 207 8.03 4.85 10.37
N PHE A 208 7.36 4.81 11.52
CA PHE A 208 5.93 5.10 11.65
C PHE A 208 5.72 6.23 12.65
N PHE A 209 4.97 7.25 12.26
CA PHE A 209 4.65 8.35 13.16
C PHE A 209 3.39 9.08 12.71
N THR A 210 2.74 9.78 13.64
CA THR A 210 1.72 10.77 13.32
C THR A 210 2.38 12.14 13.19
N PHE A 211 1.95 12.91 12.21
CA PHE A 211 2.33 14.30 12.04
C PHE A 211 1.10 15.17 12.33
N ASN A 212 1.17 15.91 13.43
CA ASN A 212 0.04 16.63 13.97
C ASN A 212 0.06 18.11 13.56
N GLN A 213 -0.88 18.50 12.70
CA GLN A 213 -1.02 19.90 12.31
C GLN A 213 -1.86 20.70 13.29
N ASN A 214 -2.88 20.05 13.86
CA ASN A 214 -3.80 20.60 14.84
C ASN A 214 -4.22 19.49 15.83
N PRO A 215 -3.71 19.49 17.06
CA PRO A 215 -4.03 18.47 18.06
C PRO A 215 -5.52 18.36 18.36
N ASN A 216 -6.28 19.42 18.10
CA ASN A 216 -7.70 19.50 18.39
C ASN A 216 -8.57 19.00 17.22
N ASP A 217 -7.99 18.68 16.06
CA ASP A 217 -8.72 18.16 14.89
C ASP A 217 -8.04 16.90 14.35
N PRO A 218 -8.48 15.70 14.79
CA PRO A 218 -7.93 14.42 14.36
C PRO A 218 -7.95 14.22 12.83
N ILE A 219 -8.91 14.82 12.12
CA ILE A 219 -9.04 14.69 10.65
C ILE A 219 -7.84 15.36 9.94
N ASN A 220 -7.21 16.34 10.59
CA ASN A 220 -6.03 17.04 10.08
C ASN A 220 -4.71 16.41 10.55
N GLN A 221 -4.75 15.27 11.25
CA GLN A 221 -3.56 14.50 11.57
C GLN A 221 -3.23 13.56 10.43
N GLN A 222 -1.93 13.41 10.17
CA GLN A 222 -1.40 12.61 9.07
C GLN A 222 -0.65 11.43 9.66
N ILE A 223 -0.77 10.26 9.05
CA ILE A 223 0.06 9.11 9.40
C ILE A 223 1.14 9.02 8.34
N ILE A 224 2.40 9.03 8.77
CA ILE A 224 3.55 8.96 7.89
C ILE A 224 4.25 7.63 8.12
N ILE A 225 4.48 6.91 7.02
CA ILE A 225 5.20 5.64 6.98
C ILE A 225 6.34 5.80 5.99
N ALA A 226 7.58 5.89 6.48
CA ALA A 226 8.77 6.01 5.64
C ALA A 226 9.52 4.69 5.62
N THR A 227 9.81 4.17 4.43
CA THR A 227 10.31 2.80 4.24
C THR A 227 11.51 2.77 3.32
N LEU A 228 12.51 1.97 3.70
CA LEU A 228 13.60 1.48 2.87
C LEU A 228 13.42 -0.02 2.72
N ALA A 229 13.15 -0.47 1.50
CA ALA A 229 12.93 -1.87 1.20
C ALA A 229 14.05 -2.43 0.31
N LEU A 230 14.40 -3.69 0.52
CA LEU A 230 15.20 -4.51 -0.41
C LEU A 230 16.64 -4.01 -0.64
N LYS A 231 17.21 -3.31 0.36
CA LYS A 231 18.60 -2.85 0.33
C LYS A 231 19.25 -2.96 1.71
N ASN A 232 20.35 -3.72 1.78
CA ASN A 232 21.17 -3.82 2.99
C ASN A 232 22.34 -2.82 2.92
N ASP A 233 22.04 -1.53 3.08
CA ASP A 233 23.06 -0.48 3.06
C ASP A 233 22.90 0.44 4.27
N SER A 234 23.93 0.44 5.13
CA SER A 234 23.98 1.27 6.34
C SER A 234 23.92 2.78 6.03
N GLN A 235 24.42 3.21 4.87
CA GLN A 235 24.32 4.60 4.43
C GLN A 235 22.88 4.95 4.09
N LEU A 236 22.18 4.08 3.34
CA LEU A 236 20.76 4.28 3.01
C LEU A 236 19.89 4.29 4.28
N SER A 237 20.17 3.42 5.25
CA SER A 237 19.52 3.42 6.56
C SER A 237 19.72 4.76 7.28
N THR A 238 20.96 5.26 7.29
CA THR A 238 21.29 6.56 7.89
C THR A 238 20.59 7.71 7.17
N MET A 239 20.51 7.65 5.84
CA MET A 239 19.81 8.63 5.02
C MET A 239 18.29 8.61 5.26
N LEU A 240 17.66 7.44 5.33
CA LEU A 240 16.24 7.33 5.68
C LEU A 240 15.97 7.94 7.06
N LYS A 241 16.80 7.62 8.05
CA LYS A 241 16.70 8.20 9.40
C LYS A 241 16.80 9.73 9.35
N HIS A 242 17.73 10.29 8.57
CA HIS A 242 17.85 11.74 8.38
C HIS A 242 16.60 12.32 7.73
N ILE A 243 16.11 11.73 6.64
CA ILE A 243 14.88 12.17 5.95
C ILE A 243 13.72 12.22 6.94
N VAL A 244 13.52 11.15 7.72
CA VAL A 244 12.43 11.07 8.72
C VAL A 244 12.56 12.12 9.82
N LEU A 245 13.77 12.34 10.34
CA LEU A 245 13.99 13.35 11.39
C LEU A 245 13.95 14.80 10.87
N SER A 246 14.06 14.99 9.56
CA SER A 246 13.99 16.31 8.93
C SER A 246 12.56 16.84 8.73
N PHE A 247 11.53 16.00 8.97
CA PHE A 247 10.13 16.42 8.87
C PHE A 247 9.85 17.59 9.81
N LYS A 248 9.34 18.69 9.25
CA LYS A 248 9.05 19.92 9.99
C LYS A 248 7.73 20.53 9.53
N LYS A 249 6.96 21.09 10.46
CA LYS A 249 5.76 21.86 10.14
C LYS A 249 6.16 23.14 9.41
N LEU A 250 5.46 23.45 8.33
CA LEU A 250 5.59 24.76 7.71
C LEU A 250 4.80 25.76 8.56
N THR A 251 5.49 26.74 9.12
CA THR A 251 4.84 27.87 9.77
C THR A 251 4.27 28.78 8.66
N PRO A 252 2.98 29.11 8.68
CA PRO A 252 2.39 30.08 7.75
C PRO A 252 2.99 31.49 7.93
#